data_AF-A0A5D0MWR0-F1
#
_entry.id   AF-A0A5D0MWR0-F1
#
_cell.length_a   1.000
_cell.length_b   1.000
_cell.length_c   1.000
_cell.angle_alpha   90.00
_cell.angle_beta   90.00
_cell.angle_gamma   90.00
#
_symmetry.space_group_name_H-M   'P 1'
#
loop_
_entity.id
_entity.type
_entity.pdbx_description
1 polymer ?
#
loop_
_entity_poly.entity_id
_entity_poly.type
_entity_poly.pdbx_seq_one_letter_code
_entity_poly.pdbx_strand_id
1 'polypeptide(L)'
;MTTVQKWTGRETRALRHALRMSIRDFAEHLGVSERTVSKWEAGRDAVQPRPELQAALDTVLVRADGEVHRRFRASLGPAGPVEMPYGAVDAGAAGIHNAAAAPATGVEPLADVTAVYRNRAELTAHLPADRILEGARDVRAMGLSLNLLCQHYPDHRWHQLIEDGAQVRCLFLDPDGSAIQAREHDEGFPAGQLAALTKLNIETMLRVRDRLPDNLHGSVEVATYDETLRFNILLVDDLCLAQAYLPASRGVDSPTFVMRRRDSATGLYSVYGQVFDSQWERGRRL
;
A
#
# COMPACT_ATOMS: atom_id res chain seq x y z
N MET A 1 12.71 -0.58 9.05
CA MET A 1 13.86 -0.64 8.12
C MET A 1 13.98 0.71 7.41
N THR A 2 15.19 1.13 7.02
CA THR A 2 15.39 2.40 6.29
C THR A 2 15.39 2.05 4.82
N THR A 3 14.40 2.48 4.05
CA THR A 3 14.43 2.32 2.60
C THR A 3 14.96 3.60 1.97
N VAL A 4 16.00 3.45 1.16
CA VAL A 4 16.54 4.54 0.34
C VAL A 4 15.77 4.49 -0.97
N GLN A 5 14.96 5.51 -1.24
CA GLN A 5 14.14 5.57 -2.46
C GLN A 5 15.01 5.68 -3.73
N LYS A 6 16.19 6.28 -3.60
CA LYS A 6 17.14 6.44 -4.70
C LYS A 6 18.55 6.59 -4.15
N TRP A 7 19.48 5.77 -4.61
CA TRP A 7 20.88 5.91 -4.23
C TRP A 7 21.51 7.06 -5.02
N THR A 8 22.00 8.06 -4.32
CA THR A 8 22.92 9.06 -4.87
C THR A 8 24.28 8.92 -4.18
N GLY A 9 25.24 9.75 -4.57
CA GLY A 9 26.51 9.89 -3.89
C GLY A 9 26.38 10.20 -2.39
N ARG A 10 25.32 10.91 -2.00
CA ARG A 10 25.04 11.26 -0.61
C ARG A 10 24.67 10.03 0.21
N GLU A 11 23.72 9.23 -0.24
CA GLU A 11 23.29 8.01 0.46
C GLU A 11 24.41 6.96 0.44
N THR A 12 25.12 6.84 -0.69
CA THR A 12 26.28 5.94 -0.81
C THR A 12 27.34 6.25 0.25
N ARG A 13 27.68 7.55 0.40
CA ARG A 13 28.61 8.01 1.44
C ARG A 13 28.07 7.71 2.84
N ALA A 14 26.79 8.01 3.09
CA ALA A 14 26.17 7.76 4.39
C ALA A 14 26.20 6.26 4.77
N LEU A 15 25.95 5.36 3.81
CA LEU A 15 26.00 3.91 4.04
C LEU A 15 27.43 3.45 4.35
N ARG A 16 28.42 3.88 3.58
CA ARG A 16 29.83 3.53 3.83
C ARG A 16 30.29 3.98 5.21
N HIS A 17 29.96 5.21 5.61
CA HIS A 17 30.28 5.72 6.94
C HIS A 17 29.54 4.96 8.06
N ALA A 18 28.27 4.59 7.83
CA ALA A 18 27.51 3.76 8.77
C ALA A 18 28.13 2.36 8.94
N LEU A 19 28.68 1.78 7.88
CA LEU A 19 29.42 0.51 7.91
C LEU A 19 30.85 0.64 8.46
N ARG A 20 31.35 1.88 8.67
CA ARG A 20 32.74 2.18 9.06
C ARG A 20 33.79 1.61 8.10
N MET A 21 33.47 1.55 6.81
CA MET A 21 34.38 1.04 5.78
C MET A 21 35.20 2.18 5.14
N SER A 22 36.44 1.87 4.76
CA SER A 22 37.21 2.74 3.86
C SER A 22 36.59 2.73 2.45
N ILE A 23 36.96 3.70 1.60
CA ILE A 23 36.50 3.71 0.19
C ILE A 23 36.92 2.43 -0.53
N ARG A 24 38.13 1.94 -0.25
CA ARG A 24 38.67 0.69 -0.80
C ARG A 24 37.82 -0.52 -0.41
N ASP A 25 37.63 -0.73 0.89
CA ASP A 25 36.95 -1.93 1.38
C ASP A 25 35.46 -1.92 0.97
N PHE A 26 34.86 -0.74 0.86
CA PHE A 26 33.49 -0.59 0.37
C PHE A 26 33.37 -0.81 -1.15
N ALA A 27 34.35 -0.38 -1.93
CA ALA A 27 34.40 -0.64 -3.37
C ALA A 27 34.57 -2.14 -3.66
N GLU A 28 35.43 -2.82 -2.91
CA GLU A 28 35.60 -4.28 -2.96
C GLU A 28 34.31 -5.00 -2.57
N HIS A 29 33.63 -4.57 -1.50
CA HIS A 29 32.36 -5.13 -1.06
C HIS A 29 31.25 -5.02 -2.12
N LEU A 30 31.27 -3.96 -2.94
CA LEU A 30 30.30 -3.72 -4.02
C LEU A 30 30.75 -4.27 -5.39
N GLY A 31 31.98 -4.80 -5.51
CA GLY A 31 32.53 -5.27 -6.78
C GLY A 31 32.80 -4.17 -7.80
N VAL A 32 33.14 -2.94 -7.35
CA VAL A 32 33.44 -1.78 -8.22
C VAL A 32 34.83 -1.21 -7.93
N SER A 33 35.32 -0.32 -8.81
CA SER A 33 36.59 0.39 -8.57
C SER A 33 36.46 1.49 -7.49
N GLU A 34 37.53 1.75 -6.74
CA GLU A 34 37.60 2.88 -5.77
C GLU A 34 37.29 4.23 -6.41
N ARG A 35 37.70 4.41 -7.68
CA ARG A 35 37.44 5.61 -8.47
C ARG A 35 35.95 5.81 -8.71
N THR A 36 35.18 4.72 -8.87
CA THR A 36 33.73 4.75 -9.06
C THR A 36 33.03 5.26 -7.80
N VAL A 37 33.38 4.69 -6.63
CA VAL A 37 32.82 5.13 -5.34
C VAL A 37 33.20 6.58 -5.03
N SER A 38 34.46 6.94 -5.26
CA SER A 38 34.95 8.32 -5.06
C SER A 38 34.20 9.33 -5.93
N LYS A 39 33.94 8.98 -7.20
CA LYS A 39 33.17 9.82 -8.14
C LYS A 39 31.73 10.01 -7.69
N TRP A 40 31.08 8.94 -7.20
CA TRP A 40 29.73 9.04 -6.65
C TRP A 40 29.70 9.96 -5.44
N GLU A 41 30.54 9.72 -4.44
CA GLU A 41 30.54 10.55 -3.22
C GLU A 41 30.87 12.02 -3.48
N ALA A 42 31.80 12.30 -4.39
CA ALA A 42 32.12 13.67 -4.82
C ALA A 42 30.93 14.35 -5.52
N GLY A 43 30.15 13.57 -6.28
CA GLY A 43 28.97 14.04 -7.00
C GLY A 43 27.71 14.24 -6.15
N ARG A 44 27.70 13.75 -4.90
CA ARG A 44 26.57 13.88 -3.95
C ARG A 44 25.22 13.56 -4.63
N ASP A 45 24.24 14.45 -4.54
CA ASP A 45 22.88 14.25 -5.05
C ASP A 45 22.82 14.22 -6.60
N ALA A 46 23.84 14.76 -7.28
CA ALA A 46 23.87 14.90 -8.74
C ALA A 46 24.34 13.63 -9.47
N VAL A 47 24.90 12.65 -8.76
CA VAL A 47 25.43 11.42 -9.35
C VAL A 47 24.70 10.21 -8.80
N GLN A 48 24.19 9.40 -9.72
CA GLN A 48 23.39 8.21 -9.41
C GLN A 48 24.12 6.95 -9.90
N PRO A 49 24.31 5.93 -9.05
CA PRO A 49 24.77 4.62 -9.49
C PRO A 49 23.82 4.01 -10.52
N ARG A 50 24.37 3.22 -11.44
CA ARG A 50 23.58 2.44 -12.40
C ARG A 50 22.64 1.47 -11.67
N PRO A 51 21.53 1.03 -12.29
CA PRO A 51 20.52 0.20 -11.64
C PRO A 51 21.08 -1.04 -10.91
N GLU A 52 22.02 -1.76 -11.52
CA GLU A 52 22.69 -2.93 -10.92
C GLU A 52 23.38 -2.60 -9.58
N LEU A 53 23.97 -1.40 -9.50
CA LEU A 53 24.72 -0.94 -8.34
C LEU A 53 23.80 -0.35 -7.26
N GLN A 54 22.61 0.13 -7.63
CA GLN A 54 21.58 0.48 -6.64
C GLN A 54 21.06 -0.79 -5.95
N ALA A 55 20.79 -1.86 -6.70
CA ALA A 55 20.38 -3.14 -6.13
C ALA A 55 21.46 -3.76 -5.21
N ALA A 56 22.74 -3.59 -5.55
CA ALA A 56 23.85 -3.98 -4.68
C ALA A 56 23.84 -3.18 -3.37
N LEU A 57 23.68 -1.85 -3.42
CA LEU A 57 23.61 -0.99 -2.24
C LEU A 57 22.38 -1.31 -1.35
N ASP A 58 21.23 -1.63 -1.96
CA ASP A 58 20.05 -2.12 -1.24
C ASP A 58 20.35 -3.42 -0.49
N THR A 59 21.03 -4.35 -1.15
CA THR A 59 21.41 -5.63 -0.54
C THR A 59 22.34 -5.42 0.65
N VAL A 60 23.31 -4.51 0.54
CA VAL A 60 24.22 -4.16 1.63
C VAL A 60 23.47 -3.53 2.80
N LEU A 61 22.55 -2.59 2.55
CA LEU A 61 21.75 -1.96 3.60
C LEU A 61 20.79 -2.96 4.27
N VAL A 62 20.13 -3.82 3.51
CA VAL A 62 19.22 -4.86 4.04
C VAL A 62 19.95 -5.85 4.93
N ARG A 63 21.17 -6.24 4.57
CA ARG A 63 21.99 -7.20 5.33
C ARG A 63 22.70 -6.57 6.53
N ALA A 64 22.71 -5.25 6.65
CA ALA A 64 23.37 -4.56 7.75
C ALA A 64 22.62 -4.73 9.08
N ASP A 65 23.35 -4.71 10.19
CA ASP A 65 22.76 -4.81 11.51
C ASP A 65 21.93 -3.56 11.89
N GLY A 66 21.19 -3.65 13.00
CA GLY A 66 20.37 -2.54 13.49
C GLY A 66 21.16 -1.28 13.86
N GLU A 67 22.45 -1.40 14.19
CA GLU A 67 23.30 -0.28 14.58
C GLU A 67 23.78 0.52 13.37
N VAL A 68 24.10 -0.17 12.27
CA VAL A 68 24.37 0.45 10.97
C VAL A 68 23.12 1.19 10.48
N HIS A 69 21.94 0.58 10.59
CA HIS A 69 20.68 1.23 10.21
C HIS A 69 20.41 2.52 10.98
N ARG A 70 20.69 2.56 12.30
CA ARG A 70 20.55 3.76 13.13
C ARG A 70 21.50 4.86 12.71
N ARG A 71 22.79 4.55 12.54
CA ARG A 71 23.82 5.51 12.09
C ARG A 71 23.53 6.05 10.70
N PHE A 72 23.08 5.18 9.79
CA PHE A 72 22.68 5.55 8.44
C PHE A 72 21.54 6.58 8.45
N ARG A 73 20.47 6.34 9.23
CA ARG A 73 19.35 7.31 9.36
C ARG A 73 19.81 8.64 9.97
N ALA A 74 20.61 8.59 11.03
CA ALA A 74 21.11 9.79 11.68
C ALA A 74 21.97 10.65 10.73
N SER A 75 22.68 10.03 9.79
CA SER A 75 23.51 10.73 8.80
C SER A 75 22.72 11.41 7.68
N LEU A 76 21.45 11.04 7.45
CA LEU A 76 20.64 11.64 6.39
C LEU A 76 19.85 12.89 6.84
N GLY A 77 19.73 13.13 8.15
CA GLY A 77 18.97 14.24 8.74
C GLY A 77 17.45 14.08 8.57
N PRO A 78 16.62 14.86 9.29
CA PRO A 78 15.19 14.94 8.98
C PRO A 78 15.04 15.52 7.57
N ALA A 79 14.32 14.84 6.69
CA ALA A 79 13.96 15.37 5.38
C ALA A 79 13.16 16.67 5.60
N GLY A 80 13.69 17.81 5.14
CA GLY A 80 13.02 19.10 5.26
C GLY A 80 11.65 19.09 4.54
N PRO A 81 10.69 19.91 4.98
CA PRO A 81 9.38 19.98 4.35
C PRO A 81 9.53 20.45 2.90
N VAL A 82 8.90 19.76 1.97
CA VAL A 82 8.71 20.23 0.60
C VAL A 82 7.63 21.31 0.65
N GLU A 83 8.01 22.58 0.49
CA GLU A 83 7.07 23.69 0.30
C GLU A 83 6.31 23.50 -1.02
N MET A 84 5.02 23.18 -0.92
CA MET A 84 4.07 23.28 -2.02
C MET A 84 3.39 24.66 -1.93
N PRO A 85 3.40 25.49 -2.99
CA PRO A 85 2.76 26.79 -2.95
C PRO A 85 1.24 26.61 -3.08
N TYR A 86 0.53 26.65 -1.95
CA TYR A 86 -0.91 26.85 -1.94
C TYR A 86 -1.18 28.35 -1.79
N GLY A 87 -1.77 28.94 -2.82
CA GLY A 87 -2.23 30.32 -2.80
C GLY A 87 -3.20 30.54 -1.65
N ALA A 88 -2.97 31.63 -0.93
CA ALA A 88 -3.75 32.06 0.22
C ALA A 88 -5.24 32.12 -0.11
N VAL A 89 -6.05 31.48 0.73
CA VAL A 89 -7.42 31.91 0.99
C VAL A 89 -7.46 32.36 2.44
N ASP A 90 -7.75 33.65 2.62
CA ASP A 90 -7.85 34.34 3.91
C ASP A 90 -8.80 33.61 4.86
N ALA A 91 -8.26 33.17 6.00
CA ALA A 91 -9.03 32.83 7.18
C ALA A 91 -8.60 33.77 8.30
N GLY A 92 -9.43 34.78 8.56
CA GLY A 92 -9.31 35.69 9.68
C GLY A 92 -9.24 34.92 10.99
N ALA A 93 -8.25 35.30 11.80
CA ALA A 93 -7.99 34.75 13.12
C ALA A 93 -9.11 35.07 14.11
N ALA A 94 -9.58 34.05 14.86
CA ALA A 94 -10.07 34.23 16.22
C ALA A 94 -10.09 32.91 17.01
N GLY A 95 -9.01 32.68 17.79
CA GLY A 95 -9.10 32.20 19.17
C GLY A 95 -9.46 30.73 19.44
N ILE A 96 -8.47 29.83 19.38
CA ILE A 96 -8.55 28.57 20.13
C ILE A 96 -8.19 28.89 21.58
N HIS A 97 -9.20 28.86 22.45
CA HIS A 97 -9.03 29.00 23.89
C HIS A 97 -8.34 27.76 24.47
N ASN A 98 -7.24 28.00 25.16
CA ASN A 98 -6.59 27.04 26.04
C ASN A 98 -7.41 26.97 27.35
N ALA A 99 -7.97 25.79 27.67
CA ALA A 99 -8.65 25.55 28.93
C ALA A 99 -8.12 24.27 29.59
N ALA A 100 -7.29 24.52 30.60
CA ALA A 100 -7.09 23.81 31.87
C ALA A 100 -7.19 22.27 31.91
N ALA A 101 -6.08 21.68 32.34
CA ALA A 101 -5.93 20.26 32.66
C ALA A 101 -6.82 19.77 33.82
N ALA A 102 -7.38 18.57 33.63
CA ALA A 102 -7.71 17.60 34.68
C ALA A 102 -7.43 16.17 34.14
N PRO A 103 -7.09 15.18 34.98
CA PRO A 103 -6.37 13.99 34.56
C PRO A 103 -7.30 12.80 34.26
N ALA A 104 -7.14 12.14 33.11
CA ALA A 104 -7.69 10.78 32.91
C ALA A 104 -7.04 10.05 31.73
N THR A 105 -6.72 8.78 31.95
CA THR A 105 -6.48 7.73 30.96
C THR A 105 -7.52 7.72 29.84
N GLY A 106 -7.09 7.77 28.60
CA GLY A 106 -7.95 7.57 27.43
C GLY A 106 -7.31 8.17 26.18
N VAL A 107 -6.81 7.32 25.29
CA VAL A 107 -6.45 7.73 23.94
C VAL A 107 -7.70 8.36 23.33
N GLU A 108 -7.60 9.57 22.76
CA GLU A 108 -8.70 10.15 22.00
C GLU A 108 -9.21 9.11 20.98
N PRO A 109 -10.52 8.88 20.86
CA PRO A 109 -11.04 7.90 19.93
C PRO A 109 -10.60 8.29 18.51
N LEU A 110 -9.84 7.42 17.84
CA LEU A 110 -9.33 7.59 16.46
C LEU A 110 -10.48 7.48 15.42
N ALA A 111 -11.59 8.15 15.68
CA ALA A 111 -12.90 7.91 15.09
C ALA A 111 -13.25 6.41 15.13
N ASP A 112 -13.10 5.72 13.99
CA ASP A 112 -13.39 4.29 13.82
C ASP A 112 -12.14 3.45 13.52
N VAL A 113 -10.97 4.08 13.40
CA VAL A 113 -9.71 3.39 13.14
C VAL A 113 -9.29 2.63 14.40
N THR A 114 -9.14 1.32 14.24
CA THR A 114 -8.77 0.38 15.32
C THR A 114 -7.33 -0.09 15.22
N ALA A 115 -6.75 -0.09 14.01
CA ALA A 115 -5.34 -0.38 13.77
C ALA A 115 -4.85 0.29 12.48
N VAL A 116 -3.53 0.51 12.40
CA VAL A 116 -2.85 0.92 11.18
C VAL A 116 -1.63 0.03 10.99
N TYR A 117 -1.52 -0.58 9.81
CA TYR A 117 -0.36 -1.37 9.41
C TYR A 117 0.46 -0.59 8.39
N ARG A 118 1.79 -0.63 8.51
CA ARG A 118 2.69 0.22 7.72
C ARG A 118 2.78 -0.21 6.26
N ASN A 119 2.55 -1.50 6.00
CA ASN A 119 2.61 -2.11 4.69
C ASN A 119 1.80 -3.41 4.67
N ARG A 120 1.65 -4.00 3.48
CA ARG A 120 0.87 -5.22 3.28
C ARG A 120 1.46 -6.42 4.01
N ALA A 121 2.78 -6.54 4.09
CA ALA A 121 3.41 -7.67 4.80
C ALA A 121 3.05 -7.66 6.29
N GLU A 122 3.04 -6.47 6.91
CA GLU A 122 2.64 -6.31 8.31
C GLU A 122 1.15 -6.59 8.51
N LEU A 123 0.28 -6.10 7.60
CA LEU A 123 -1.15 -6.40 7.62
C LEU A 123 -1.39 -7.91 7.56
N THR A 124 -0.87 -8.60 6.54
CA THR A 124 -1.14 -10.03 6.33
C THR A 124 -0.58 -10.90 7.46
N ALA A 125 0.49 -10.46 8.14
CA ALA A 125 1.02 -11.16 9.32
C ALA A 125 0.07 -11.10 10.54
N HIS A 126 -0.71 -10.03 10.70
CA HIS A 126 -1.62 -9.85 11.84
C HIS A 126 -3.08 -10.18 11.51
N LEU A 127 -3.50 -9.89 10.29
CA LEU A 127 -4.84 -10.10 9.76
C LEU A 127 -4.73 -10.79 8.38
N PRO A 128 -4.43 -12.09 8.34
CA PRO A 128 -4.46 -12.86 7.10
C PRO A 128 -5.88 -12.97 6.52
N ALA A 129 -6.01 -13.28 5.23
CA ALA A 129 -7.30 -13.39 4.55
C ALA A 129 -8.25 -14.36 5.24
N ASP A 130 -7.74 -15.50 5.73
CA ASP A 130 -8.54 -16.48 6.49
C ASP A 130 -9.21 -15.88 7.73
N ARG A 131 -8.52 -14.98 8.45
CA ARG A 131 -9.06 -14.29 9.63
C ARG A 131 -10.02 -13.18 9.24
N ILE A 132 -9.76 -12.51 8.11
CA ILE A 132 -10.61 -11.41 7.62
C ILE A 132 -11.96 -11.95 7.16
N LEU A 133 -11.98 -13.09 6.48
CA LEU A 133 -13.17 -13.66 5.82
C LEU A 133 -13.87 -14.72 6.67
N GLU A 134 -13.37 -15.02 7.87
CA GLU A 134 -13.94 -16.05 8.74
C GLU A 134 -15.42 -15.76 9.08
N GLY A 135 -16.32 -16.59 8.55
CA GLY A 135 -17.77 -16.47 8.80
C GLY A 135 -18.45 -15.27 8.17
N ALA A 136 -17.78 -14.58 7.24
CA ALA A 136 -18.29 -13.37 6.60
C ALA A 136 -19.64 -13.58 5.88
N ARG A 137 -20.52 -12.57 5.92
CA ARG A 137 -21.83 -12.60 5.24
C ARG A 137 -21.94 -11.65 4.06
N ASP A 138 -21.33 -10.48 4.14
CA ASP A 138 -21.23 -9.51 3.04
C ASP A 138 -19.75 -9.15 2.84
N VAL A 139 -19.23 -9.46 1.66
CA VAL A 139 -17.86 -9.15 1.25
C VAL A 139 -17.92 -8.25 0.02
N ARG A 140 -17.47 -7.00 0.18
CA ARG A 140 -17.39 -6.01 -0.90
C ARG A 140 -15.95 -5.54 -1.02
N ALA A 141 -15.36 -5.67 -2.20
CA ALA A 141 -13.97 -5.33 -2.42
C ALA A 141 -13.80 -4.51 -3.69
N MET A 142 -13.07 -3.39 -3.61
CA MET A 142 -12.71 -2.59 -4.78
C MET A 142 -11.25 -2.16 -4.77
N GLY A 143 -10.62 -2.19 -5.94
CA GLY A 143 -9.22 -1.78 -6.09
C GLY A 143 -8.60 -2.31 -7.38
N LEU A 144 -7.29 -2.14 -7.51
CA LEU A 144 -6.53 -2.49 -8.70
C LEU A 144 -6.69 -3.97 -9.09
N SER A 145 -6.23 -4.87 -8.23
CA SER A 145 -6.12 -6.31 -8.55
C SER A 145 -6.64 -7.24 -7.45
N LEU A 146 -7.05 -6.68 -6.30
CA LEU A 146 -7.60 -7.44 -5.16
C LEU A 146 -6.74 -8.64 -4.71
N ASN A 147 -5.40 -8.53 -4.82
CA ASN A 147 -4.44 -9.61 -4.57
C ASN A 147 -4.68 -10.40 -3.27
N LEU A 148 -5.08 -9.73 -2.19
CA LEU A 148 -5.35 -10.38 -0.90
C LEU A 148 -6.43 -11.48 -1.02
N LEU A 149 -7.48 -11.21 -1.80
CA LEU A 149 -8.60 -12.12 -2.00
C LEU A 149 -8.28 -13.24 -3.01
N CYS A 150 -7.51 -12.90 -4.05
CA CYS A 150 -7.28 -13.82 -5.17
C CYS A 150 -6.03 -14.70 -4.99
N GLN A 151 -5.03 -14.24 -4.25
CA GLN A 151 -3.74 -14.94 -4.09
C GLN A 151 -3.54 -15.55 -2.70
N HIS A 152 -4.30 -15.11 -1.70
CA HIS A 152 -4.14 -15.55 -0.31
C HIS A 152 -5.40 -16.18 0.29
N TYR A 153 -6.45 -16.39 -0.51
CA TYR A 153 -7.65 -17.12 -0.10
C TYR A 153 -8.00 -18.18 -1.15
N PRO A 154 -7.89 -19.48 -0.83
CA PRO A 154 -8.01 -20.53 -1.83
C PRO A 154 -9.46 -20.81 -2.24
N ASP A 155 -9.68 -21.23 -3.49
CA ASP A 155 -11.00 -21.45 -4.10
C ASP A 155 -11.99 -22.23 -3.21
N HIS A 156 -11.56 -23.33 -2.58
CA HIS A 156 -12.43 -24.15 -1.72
C HIS A 156 -12.97 -23.40 -0.50
N ARG A 157 -12.22 -22.42 0.02
CA ARG A 157 -12.65 -21.57 1.15
C ARG A 157 -13.65 -20.52 0.68
N TRP A 158 -13.55 -20.03 -0.56
CA TRP A 158 -14.59 -19.22 -1.17
C TRP A 158 -15.89 -20.02 -1.31
N HIS A 159 -15.81 -21.22 -1.88
CA HIS A 159 -16.99 -22.09 -2.05
C HIS A 159 -17.68 -22.37 -0.72
N GLN A 160 -16.93 -22.78 0.30
CA GLN A 160 -17.48 -22.98 1.65
C GLN A 160 -18.17 -21.71 2.19
N LEU A 161 -17.51 -20.56 2.11
CA LEU A 161 -18.05 -19.29 2.62
C LEU A 161 -19.37 -18.90 1.93
N ILE A 162 -19.46 -19.12 0.61
CA ILE A 162 -20.65 -18.81 -0.20
C ILE A 162 -21.76 -19.83 0.05
N GLU A 163 -21.45 -21.11 0.16
CA GLU A 163 -22.39 -22.17 0.55
C GLU A 163 -22.96 -21.92 1.94
N ASP A 164 -22.14 -21.39 2.86
CA ASP A 164 -22.57 -20.97 4.18
C ASP A 164 -23.46 -19.73 4.15
N GLY A 165 -23.59 -19.04 3.00
CA GLY A 165 -24.54 -17.96 2.75
C GLY A 165 -23.91 -16.57 2.57
N ALA A 166 -22.62 -16.46 2.27
CA ALA A 166 -21.98 -15.18 1.99
C ALA A 166 -22.34 -14.60 0.62
N GLN A 167 -22.39 -13.27 0.53
CA GLN A 167 -22.53 -12.51 -0.70
C GLN A 167 -21.22 -11.77 -0.99
N VAL A 168 -20.73 -11.88 -2.22
CA VAL A 168 -19.41 -11.37 -2.64
C VAL A 168 -19.55 -10.47 -3.85
N ARG A 169 -19.07 -9.23 -3.74
CA ARG A 169 -19.03 -8.25 -4.83
C ARG A 169 -17.61 -7.72 -4.99
N CYS A 170 -16.99 -8.02 -6.13
CA CYS A 170 -15.60 -7.64 -6.43
C CYS A 170 -15.55 -6.66 -7.61
N LEU A 171 -14.99 -5.48 -7.37
CA LEU A 171 -14.85 -4.40 -8.34
C LEU A 171 -13.36 -4.16 -8.64
N PHE A 172 -12.90 -4.64 -9.78
CA PHE A 172 -11.51 -4.55 -10.22
C PHE A 172 -11.28 -3.29 -11.06
N LEU A 173 -10.07 -2.73 -11.02
CA LEU A 173 -9.72 -1.71 -11.99
C LEU A 173 -9.71 -2.34 -13.39
N ASP A 174 -10.29 -1.65 -14.38
CA ASP A 174 -10.37 -2.15 -15.74
C ASP A 174 -8.96 -2.39 -16.29
N PRO A 175 -8.59 -3.64 -16.63
CA PRO A 175 -7.24 -3.95 -17.08
C PRO A 175 -6.94 -3.40 -18.47
N ASP A 176 -7.96 -2.98 -19.23
CA ASP A 176 -7.79 -2.28 -20.51
C ASP A 176 -8.02 -0.76 -20.37
N GLY A 177 -8.24 -0.28 -19.14
CA GLY A 177 -8.56 1.11 -18.81
C GLY A 177 -7.37 2.07 -18.81
N SER A 178 -7.68 3.36 -18.76
CA SER A 178 -6.68 4.43 -18.70
C SER A 178 -6.02 4.56 -17.33
N ALA A 179 -6.74 4.26 -16.25
CA ALA A 179 -6.23 4.39 -14.89
C ALA A 179 -5.17 3.35 -14.55
N ILE A 180 -5.28 2.13 -15.08
CA ILE A 180 -4.25 1.09 -14.85
C ILE A 180 -2.96 1.41 -15.59
N GLN A 181 -3.07 1.96 -16.82
CA GLN A 181 -1.92 2.42 -17.60
C GLN A 181 -1.20 3.57 -16.89
N ALA A 182 -1.95 4.54 -16.37
CA ALA A 182 -1.39 5.62 -15.55
C ALA A 182 -0.67 5.06 -14.32
N ARG A 183 -1.25 4.06 -13.65
CA ARG A 183 -0.64 3.44 -12.48
C ARG A 183 0.65 2.68 -12.80
N GLU A 184 0.68 1.95 -13.91
CA GLU A 184 1.91 1.28 -14.38
C GLU A 184 3.02 2.30 -14.62
N HIS A 185 2.70 3.43 -15.26
CA HIS A 185 3.64 4.52 -15.46
C HIS A 185 4.14 5.10 -14.13
N ASP A 186 3.24 5.40 -13.20
CA ASP A 186 3.57 5.99 -11.89
C ASP A 186 4.48 5.08 -11.05
N GLU A 187 4.27 3.76 -11.11
CA GLU A 187 5.09 2.78 -10.37
C GLU A 187 6.35 2.33 -11.15
N GLY A 188 6.53 2.81 -12.39
CA GLY A 188 7.65 2.42 -13.24
C GLY A 188 7.60 0.96 -13.71
N PHE A 189 6.40 0.36 -13.77
CA PHE A 189 6.21 -0.98 -14.31
C PHE A 189 6.21 -0.97 -15.85
N PRO A 190 6.71 -2.06 -16.49
CA PRO A 190 6.44 -2.34 -17.90
C PRO A 190 4.93 -2.26 -18.21
N ALA A 191 4.61 -1.70 -19.37
CA ALA A 191 3.24 -1.62 -19.85
C ALA A 191 2.59 -3.01 -19.92
N GLY A 192 1.39 -3.13 -19.38
CA GLY A 192 0.60 -4.35 -19.34
C GLY A 192 0.92 -5.30 -18.18
N GLN A 193 1.94 -5.03 -17.36
CA GLN A 193 2.29 -5.91 -16.24
C GLN A 193 1.19 -5.95 -15.17
N LEU A 194 0.67 -4.80 -14.75
CA LEU A 194 -0.43 -4.74 -13.78
C LEU A 194 -1.74 -5.19 -14.44
N ALA A 195 -1.95 -4.85 -15.72
CA ALA A 195 -3.11 -5.33 -16.47
C ALA A 195 -3.18 -6.86 -16.52
N ALA A 196 -2.08 -7.55 -16.82
CA ALA A 196 -2.01 -9.00 -16.88
C ALA A 196 -2.31 -9.63 -15.50
N LEU A 197 -1.76 -9.07 -14.43
CA LEU A 197 -2.05 -9.54 -13.07
C LEU A 197 -3.53 -9.38 -12.71
N THR A 198 -4.12 -8.24 -13.06
CA THR A 198 -5.54 -7.98 -12.81
C THR A 198 -6.44 -8.91 -13.61
N LYS A 199 -6.12 -9.19 -14.88
CA LYS A 199 -6.85 -10.19 -15.68
C LYS A 199 -6.85 -11.57 -15.00
N LEU A 200 -5.69 -12.03 -14.52
CA LEU A 200 -5.56 -13.31 -13.81
C LEU A 200 -6.39 -13.37 -12.52
N ASN A 201 -6.43 -12.27 -11.76
CA ASN A 201 -7.21 -12.20 -10.51
C ASN A 201 -8.72 -12.09 -10.78
N ILE A 202 -9.13 -11.40 -11.85
CA ILE A 202 -10.53 -11.41 -12.32
C ILE A 202 -10.93 -12.84 -12.68
N GLU A 203 -10.14 -13.54 -13.51
CA GLU A 203 -10.39 -14.95 -13.89
C GLU A 203 -10.48 -15.87 -12.67
N THR A 204 -9.72 -15.58 -11.62
CA THR A 204 -9.81 -16.33 -10.35
C THR A 204 -11.19 -16.19 -9.70
N MET A 205 -11.74 -14.98 -9.61
CA MET A 205 -13.08 -14.78 -9.05
C MET A 205 -14.19 -15.31 -9.95
N LEU A 206 -14.05 -15.17 -11.27
CA LEU A 206 -14.98 -15.77 -12.23
C LEU A 206 -14.97 -17.30 -12.12
N ARG A 207 -13.79 -17.92 -12.03
CA ARG A 207 -13.66 -19.37 -11.81
C ARG A 207 -14.31 -19.81 -10.49
N VAL A 208 -14.16 -19.03 -9.41
CA VAL A 208 -14.84 -19.30 -8.14
C VAL A 208 -16.35 -19.33 -8.35
N ARG A 209 -16.92 -18.29 -8.98
CA ARG A 209 -18.35 -18.17 -9.30
C ARG A 209 -18.84 -19.34 -10.16
N ASP A 210 -18.17 -19.59 -11.28
CA ASP A 210 -18.62 -20.53 -12.30
C ASP A 210 -18.54 -22.01 -11.84
N ARG A 211 -17.83 -22.27 -10.73
CA ARG A 211 -17.76 -23.61 -10.09
C ARG A 211 -18.76 -23.81 -8.96
N LEU A 212 -19.56 -22.80 -8.62
CA LEU A 212 -20.63 -22.94 -7.64
C LEU A 212 -21.84 -23.72 -8.23
N PRO A 213 -22.70 -24.28 -7.37
CA PRO A 213 -24.04 -24.70 -7.78
C PRO A 213 -24.84 -23.55 -8.42
N ASP A 214 -25.65 -23.83 -9.45
CA ASP A 214 -26.39 -22.83 -10.22
C ASP A 214 -27.21 -21.85 -9.35
N ASN A 215 -27.80 -22.34 -8.27
CA ASN A 215 -28.60 -21.53 -7.34
C ASN A 215 -27.77 -20.53 -6.52
N LEU A 216 -26.43 -20.65 -6.53
CA LEU A 216 -25.49 -19.79 -5.82
C LEU A 216 -24.68 -18.88 -6.73
N HIS A 217 -24.82 -18.97 -8.07
CA HIS A 217 -24.05 -18.13 -9.01
C HIS A 217 -24.25 -16.64 -8.77
N GLY A 218 -25.48 -16.23 -8.40
CA GLY A 218 -25.79 -14.84 -8.06
C GLY A 218 -25.14 -14.33 -6.76
N SER A 219 -24.50 -15.20 -5.98
CA SER A 219 -23.82 -14.82 -4.73
C SER A 219 -22.42 -14.25 -4.95
N VAL A 220 -21.88 -14.34 -6.18
CA VAL A 220 -20.60 -13.75 -6.55
C VAL A 220 -20.78 -12.89 -7.79
N GLU A 221 -20.66 -11.58 -7.62
CA GLU A 221 -20.67 -10.62 -8.72
C GLU A 221 -19.28 -10.03 -8.92
N VAL A 222 -18.85 -9.95 -10.18
CA VAL A 222 -17.57 -9.37 -10.58
C VAL A 222 -17.84 -8.22 -11.53
N ALA A 223 -17.12 -7.11 -11.35
CA ALA A 223 -17.26 -5.92 -12.18
C ALA A 223 -15.92 -5.20 -12.36
N THR A 224 -15.86 -4.30 -13.33
CA THR A 224 -14.72 -3.39 -13.54
C THR A 224 -15.10 -1.91 -13.41
N TYR A 225 -14.15 -1.06 -13.05
CA TYR A 225 -14.25 0.40 -13.06
C TYR A 225 -12.97 1.02 -13.62
N ASP A 226 -13.03 2.21 -14.23
CA ASP A 226 -11.84 2.93 -14.75
C ASP A 226 -11.78 4.35 -14.18
N GLU A 227 -11.32 4.47 -12.94
CA GLU A 227 -11.06 5.77 -12.29
C GLU A 227 -9.71 5.78 -11.56
N THR A 228 -9.19 6.98 -11.29
CA THR A 228 -7.96 7.16 -10.54
C THR A 228 -8.00 6.42 -9.20
N LEU A 229 -7.01 5.54 -9.01
CA LEU A 229 -6.83 4.76 -7.80
C LEU A 229 -6.48 5.65 -6.61
N ARG A 230 -7.32 5.60 -5.58
CA ARG A 230 -7.10 6.29 -4.29
C ARG A 230 -6.94 5.31 -3.16
N PHE A 231 -7.85 4.34 -3.09
CA PHE A 231 -7.84 3.29 -2.07
C PHE A 231 -8.14 1.92 -2.68
N ASN A 232 -7.48 0.90 -2.14
CA ASN A 232 -7.97 -0.46 -2.13
C ASN A 232 -8.88 -0.59 -0.90
N ILE A 233 -10.16 -0.89 -1.11
CA ILE A 233 -11.18 -0.95 -0.07
C ILE A 233 -11.68 -2.38 0.01
N LEU A 234 -11.65 -2.96 1.20
CA LEU A 234 -12.26 -4.25 1.52
C LEU A 234 -13.20 -4.06 2.70
N LEU A 235 -14.48 -4.26 2.45
CA LEU A 235 -15.56 -4.23 3.43
C LEU A 235 -16.01 -5.67 3.66
N VAL A 236 -15.98 -6.10 4.91
CA VAL A 236 -16.41 -7.44 5.33
C VAL A 236 -17.29 -7.27 6.56
N ASP A 237 -18.60 -7.41 6.40
CA ASP A 237 -19.60 -7.18 7.44
C ASP A 237 -19.44 -5.82 8.15
N ASP A 238 -18.81 -5.79 9.33
CA ASP A 238 -18.51 -4.57 10.12
C ASP A 238 -17.06 -4.09 9.98
N LEU A 239 -16.19 -4.84 9.31
CA LEU A 239 -14.78 -4.52 9.09
C LEU A 239 -14.61 -3.71 7.79
N CYS A 240 -13.80 -2.68 7.85
CA CYS A 240 -13.32 -1.94 6.68
C CYS A 240 -11.79 -1.88 6.69
N LEU A 241 -11.16 -2.38 5.62
CA LEU A 241 -9.75 -2.17 5.34
C LEU A 241 -9.64 -1.17 4.19
N ALA A 242 -9.00 -0.03 4.45
CA ALA A 242 -8.71 0.97 3.45
C ALA A 242 -7.18 1.10 3.31
N GLN A 243 -6.64 0.69 2.17
CA GLN A 243 -5.21 0.85 1.86
C GLN A 243 -5.04 1.91 0.79
N ALA A 244 -4.24 2.94 1.06
CA ALA A 244 -4.01 4.01 0.09
C ALA A 244 -3.15 3.53 -1.09
N TYR A 245 -3.39 4.06 -2.28
CA TYR A 245 -2.45 3.97 -3.39
C TYR A 245 -1.52 5.19 -3.36
N LEU A 246 -0.33 5.05 -2.76
CA LEU A 246 0.62 6.14 -2.68
C LEU A 246 1.31 6.38 -4.05
N PRO A 247 1.60 7.63 -4.42
CA PRO A 247 2.36 7.95 -5.63
C PRO A 247 3.77 7.33 -5.58
N ALA A 248 4.27 6.87 -6.73
CA ALA A 248 5.62 6.31 -6.90
C ALA A 248 6.00 5.19 -5.91
N SER A 249 5.01 4.57 -5.27
CA SER A 249 5.19 3.48 -4.32
C SER A 249 4.31 2.32 -4.73
N ARG A 250 4.81 1.09 -4.56
CA ARG A 250 3.99 -0.08 -4.84
C ARG A 250 2.89 -0.23 -3.81
N GLY A 251 1.73 -0.73 -4.21
CA GLY A 251 0.63 -0.97 -3.27
C GLY A 251 0.99 -1.92 -2.11
N VAL A 252 2.04 -2.73 -2.23
CA VAL A 252 2.58 -3.55 -1.12
C VAL A 252 3.20 -2.72 -0.01
N ASP A 253 3.75 -1.56 -0.35
CA ASP A 253 4.49 -0.67 0.56
C ASP A 253 3.57 0.38 1.21
N SER A 254 2.32 0.45 0.77
CA SER A 254 1.32 1.38 1.29
C SER A 254 0.73 0.98 2.65
N PRO A 255 0.48 1.95 3.55
CA PRO A 255 -0.18 1.69 4.81
C PRO A 255 -1.65 1.27 4.62
N THR A 256 -2.15 0.47 5.55
CA THR A 256 -3.55 0.04 5.61
C THR A 256 -4.18 0.47 6.92
N PHE A 257 -5.30 1.16 6.81
CA PHE A 257 -6.15 1.55 7.93
C PHE A 257 -7.21 0.49 8.15
N VAL A 258 -7.35 0.02 9.39
CA VAL A 258 -8.35 -0.95 9.81
C VAL A 258 -9.40 -0.25 10.62
N MET A 259 -10.65 -0.35 10.18
CA MET A 259 -11.78 0.35 10.77
C MET A 259 -12.89 -0.63 11.12
N ARG A 260 -13.64 -0.34 12.18
CA ARG A 260 -14.83 -1.10 12.56
C ARG A 260 -16.06 -0.20 12.49
N ARG A 261 -17.15 -0.71 11.93
CA ARG A 261 -18.43 -0.01 11.87
C ARG A 261 -18.91 0.31 13.28
N ARG A 262 -19.24 1.57 13.51
CA ARG A 262 -19.97 2.04 14.70
C ARG A 262 -21.41 2.38 14.32
N ASP A 263 -22.31 2.46 15.30
CA ASP A 263 -23.73 2.78 15.09
C ASP A 263 -24.02 4.19 14.54
N SER A 264 -22.98 4.95 14.18
CA SER A 264 -23.12 6.25 13.55
C SER A 264 -23.21 6.13 12.02
N ALA A 265 -24.24 6.74 11.45
CA ALA A 265 -24.39 6.89 9.99
C ALA A 265 -23.23 7.65 9.34
N THR A 266 -22.44 8.41 10.11
CA THR A 266 -21.31 9.22 9.64
C THR A 266 -19.94 8.59 9.90
N GLY A 267 -19.88 7.32 10.31
CA GLY A 267 -18.62 6.61 10.53
C GLY A 267 -17.79 6.38 9.26
N LEU A 268 -16.48 6.18 9.41
CA LEU A 268 -15.54 5.93 8.32
C LEU A 268 -15.91 4.68 7.51
N TYR A 269 -16.44 3.62 8.15
CA TYR A 269 -16.98 2.47 7.42
C TYR A 269 -18.03 2.92 6.40
N SER A 270 -18.99 3.75 6.81
CA SER A 270 -20.06 4.25 5.94
C SER A 270 -19.51 5.10 4.81
N VAL A 271 -18.48 5.92 5.07
CA VAL A 271 -17.80 6.73 4.05
C VAL A 271 -17.19 5.84 2.96
N TYR A 272 -16.41 4.83 3.32
CA TYR A 272 -15.81 3.91 2.34
C TYR A 272 -16.86 3.01 1.68
N GLY A 273 -17.94 2.66 2.40
CA GLY A 273 -19.12 1.97 1.85
C GLY A 273 -19.77 2.76 0.73
N GLN A 274 -20.03 4.07 0.93
CA GLN A 274 -20.60 4.94 -0.09
C GLN A 274 -19.70 5.06 -1.33
N VAL A 275 -18.37 5.10 -1.13
CA VAL A 275 -17.41 5.08 -2.25
C VAL A 275 -17.55 3.77 -3.04
N PHE A 276 -17.61 2.62 -2.37
CA PHE A 276 -17.84 1.34 -3.04
C PHE A 276 -19.17 1.33 -3.80
N ASP A 277 -20.27 1.68 -3.15
CA ASP A 277 -21.61 1.59 -3.73
C ASP A 277 -21.73 2.51 -4.97
N SER A 278 -21.21 3.74 -4.89
CA SER A 278 -21.18 4.68 -6.03
C SER A 278 -20.37 4.16 -7.21
N GLN A 279 -19.25 3.48 -6.97
CA GLN A 279 -18.42 2.90 -8.04
C GLN A 279 -19.06 1.62 -8.59
N TRP A 280 -19.70 0.83 -7.72
CA TRP A 280 -20.39 -0.39 -8.09
C TRP A 280 -21.55 -0.11 -9.05
N GLU A 281 -22.34 0.94 -8.81
CA GLU A 281 -23.45 1.36 -9.68
C GLU A 281 -22.99 1.77 -11.08
N ARG A 282 -21.80 2.36 -11.20
CA ARG A 282 -21.23 2.84 -12.47
C ARG A 282 -20.33 1.81 -13.17
N GLY A 283 -19.91 0.78 -12.45
CA GLY A 283 -19.02 -0.26 -12.94
C GLY A 283 -19.67 -1.18 -13.97
N ARG A 284 -18.84 -1.79 -14.83
CA ARG A 284 -19.26 -2.75 -15.85
C ARG A 284 -19.24 -4.17 -15.27
N ARG A 285 -20.37 -4.87 -15.26
CA ARG A 285 -20.46 -6.28 -14.82
C ARG A 285 -19.79 -7.23 -15.80
N LEU A 286 -19.20 -8.31 -15.29
CA LEU A 286 -18.51 -9.38 -16.03
C LEU A 286 -19.23 -10.72 -15.97
#